data_AF-A0A067D3E8-F1
#
_entry.id   AF-A0A067D3E8-F1
#
_cell.length_a   1.000
_cell.length_b   1.000
_cell.length_c   1.000
_cell.angle_alpha   90.00
_cell.angle_beta   90.00
_cell.angle_gamma   90.00
#
_symmetry.space_group_name_H-M   'P 1'
#
loop_
_entity.id
_entity.type
_entity.pdbx_description
1 polymer ?
#
loop_
_entity_poly.entity_id
_entity_poly.type
_entity_poly.pdbx_seq_one_letter_code
_entity_poly.pdbx_strand_id
1 'polypeptide(L)'
;MTETKAANGGMLEEWTSYFFPSPSKASQVTCLEFFQRPSTGTTLLCQAVPHRFGVFDATTMALVGQEHPLSAPVRLIRFMDAAPYTSLPSLLLVSTRICIFSLERQAYVSPSYRPSRSCMH
;
A
#
# COMPACT_ATOMS: atom_id res chain seq x y z
N MET A 1 19.56 -49.74 4.61
CA MET A 1 18.09 -49.65 4.67
C MET A 1 17.78 -48.81 5.91
N THR A 2 17.69 -47.48 5.82
CA THR A 2 16.46 -46.69 5.54
C THR A 2 15.31 -47.13 6.44
N GLU A 3 14.65 -46.28 7.22
CA GLU A 3 14.12 -44.97 6.83
C GLU A 3 14.08 -43.96 7.98
N THR A 4 14.46 -42.72 7.64
CA THR A 4 14.21 -41.51 8.40
C THR A 4 12.71 -41.20 8.33
N LYS A 5 12.00 -41.17 9.46
CA LYS A 5 10.59 -40.76 9.49
C LYS A 5 10.51 -39.25 9.29
N ALA A 6 10.01 -38.83 8.13
CA ALA A 6 9.82 -37.45 7.74
C ALA A 6 8.92 -36.69 8.72
N ALA A 7 9.36 -35.49 9.10
CA ALA A 7 8.52 -34.48 9.72
C ALA A 7 7.49 -34.00 8.69
N ASN A 8 6.26 -34.50 8.78
CA ASN A 8 5.14 -34.05 7.96
C ASN A 8 4.14 -33.30 8.82
N GLY A 9 3.78 -32.09 8.37
CA GLY A 9 2.59 -31.39 8.85
C GLY A 9 2.86 -30.04 9.51
N GLY A 10 3.81 -29.25 8.99
CA GLY A 10 3.82 -27.81 9.23
C GLY A 10 2.55 -27.20 8.62
N MET A 11 1.53 -27.12 9.46
CA MET A 11 0.26 -26.42 9.34
C MET A 11 0.35 -25.15 8.45
N LEU A 12 -0.13 -25.23 7.21
CA LEU A 12 -0.36 -24.08 6.30
C LEU A 12 -1.69 -23.37 6.67
N GLU A 13 -1.93 -23.07 7.96
CA GLU A 13 -3.29 -22.70 8.41
C GLU A 13 -3.75 -21.27 8.16
N GLU A 14 -2.98 -20.38 7.54
CA GLU A 14 -3.45 -19.01 7.30
C GLU A 14 -3.15 -18.53 5.89
N TRP A 15 -3.82 -19.11 4.90
CA TRP A 15 -3.91 -18.52 3.57
C TRP A 15 -5.19 -17.70 3.47
N THR A 16 -5.07 -16.38 3.59
CA THR A 16 -6.16 -15.47 3.24
C THR A 16 -6.25 -15.37 1.72
N SER A 17 -7.25 -16.03 1.14
CA SER A 17 -7.55 -15.91 -0.29
C SER A 17 -8.52 -14.75 -0.52
N TYR A 18 -8.14 -13.82 -1.40
CA TYR A 18 -9.00 -12.70 -1.81
C TYR A 18 -9.71 -13.06 -3.11
N PHE A 19 -11.02 -13.32 -3.02
CA PHE A 19 -11.86 -13.55 -4.19
C PHE A 19 -12.32 -12.21 -4.79
N PHE A 20 -11.87 -11.92 -6.01
CA PHE A 20 -12.37 -10.78 -6.78
C PHE A 20 -13.48 -11.24 -7.74
N PRO A 21 -14.66 -10.59 -7.74
CA PRO A 21 -15.74 -10.96 -8.65
C PRO A 21 -15.37 -10.72 -10.12
N SER A 22 -15.97 -11.54 -10.99
CA SER A 22 -15.84 -11.51 -12.46
C SER A 22 -16.14 -10.11 -13.06
N PRO A 23 -15.51 -9.72 -14.19
CA PRO A 23 -15.27 -8.31 -14.61
C PRO A 23 -16.48 -7.48 -15.04
N SER A 24 -17.72 -7.91 -14.81
CA SER A 24 -18.83 -7.37 -15.59
C SER A 24 -19.26 -5.95 -15.21
N LYS A 25 -19.07 -5.46 -13.96
CA LYS A 25 -19.61 -4.12 -13.55
C LYS A 25 -18.90 -3.33 -12.43
N ALA A 26 -17.82 -3.79 -11.81
CA ALA A 26 -17.18 -3.08 -10.68
C ALA A 26 -15.82 -2.45 -11.06
N SER A 27 -15.50 -1.29 -10.47
CA SER A 27 -14.14 -0.73 -10.52
C SER A 27 -13.19 -1.74 -9.87
N GLN A 28 -12.45 -2.47 -10.70
CA GLN A 28 -11.59 -3.56 -10.22
C GLN A 28 -10.44 -3.00 -9.38
N VAL A 29 -10.14 -3.66 -8.27
CA VAL A 29 -8.91 -3.40 -7.52
C VAL A 29 -7.73 -3.66 -8.45
N THR A 30 -6.91 -2.63 -8.63
CA THR A 30 -5.71 -2.65 -9.49
C THR A 30 -4.47 -3.05 -8.71
N CYS A 31 -4.38 -2.64 -7.44
CA CYS A 31 -3.27 -2.95 -6.55
C CYS A 31 -3.80 -3.05 -5.11
N LEU A 32 -3.16 -3.92 -4.33
CA LEU A 32 -3.36 -4.04 -2.89
C LEU A 32 -2.01 -4.22 -2.20
N GLU A 33 -1.87 -3.68 -1.00
CA GLU A 33 -0.68 -3.85 -0.17
C GLU A 33 -1.10 -3.85 1.31
N PHE A 34 -0.44 -4.67 2.13
CA PHE A 34 -0.64 -4.70 3.57
C PHE A 34 0.57 -4.11 4.30
N PHE A 35 0.32 -3.49 5.45
CA PHE A 35 1.37 -3.04 6.35
C PHE A 35 0.94 -3.20 7.81
N GLN A 36 1.69 -4.00 8.55
CA GLN A 36 1.49 -4.13 9.98
C GLN A 36 2.21 -2.99 10.70
N ARG A 37 1.47 -2.17 11.45
CA ARG A 37 2.04 -1.09 12.24
C ARG A 37 2.71 -1.65 13.49
N PRO A 38 4.04 -1.51 13.65
CA PRO A 38 4.74 -2.08 14.81
C PRO A 38 4.28 -1.47 16.14
N SER A 39 3.91 -0.18 16.14
CA SER A 39 3.57 0.57 17.35
C SER A 39 2.19 0.23 17.94
N THR A 40 1.25 -0.21 17.11
CA THR A 40 -0.14 -0.45 17.54
C THR A 40 -0.64 -1.85 17.25
N GLY A 41 0.13 -2.68 16.54
CA GLY A 41 -0.29 -4.01 16.12
C GLY A 41 -1.41 -4.03 15.08
N THR A 42 -1.89 -2.86 14.63
CA THR A 42 -2.93 -2.75 13.61
C THR A 42 -2.37 -2.99 12.22
N THR A 43 -3.11 -3.73 11.41
CA THR A 43 -2.77 -3.98 10.00
C THR A 43 -3.52 -2.98 9.12
N LEU A 44 -2.78 -2.24 8.30
CA LEU A 44 -3.32 -1.38 7.27
C LEU A 44 -3.42 -2.14 5.95
N LEU A 45 -4.50 -1.89 5.22
CA LEU A 45 -4.73 -2.32 3.84
C LEU A 45 -4.75 -1.08 2.96
N CYS A 46 -3.80 -0.95 2.04
CA CYS A 46 -3.91 0.02 0.96
C CYS A 46 -4.54 -0.65 -0.26
N GLN A 47 -5.59 -0.06 -0.81
CA GLN A 47 -6.29 -0.55 -1.99
C GLN A 47 -6.36 0.55 -3.03
N ALA A 48 -5.98 0.26 -4.27
CA ALA A 48 -6.20 1.15 -5.40
C ALA A 48 -7.18 0.56 -6.41
N VAL A 49 -8.06 1.42 -6.91
CA VAL A 49 -8.92 1.18 -8.06
C VAL A 49 -8.55 2.19 -9.16
N PRO A 50 -9.10 2.11 -10.38
CA PRO A 50 -8.84 3.13 -11.38
C PRO A 50 -9.17 4.53 -10.83
N HIS A 51 -8.22 5.45 -10.94
CA HIS A 51 -8.34 6.87 -10.55
C HIS A 51 -8.45 7.18 -9.05
N ARG A 52 -8.36 6.21 -8.14
CA ARG A 52 -8.26 6.51 -6.70
C ARG A 52 -7.62 5.39 -5.88
N PHE A 53 -7.11 5.73 -4.71
CA PHE A 53 -6.69 4.75 -3.71
C PHE A 53 -7.18 5.16 -2.32
N GLY A 54 -7.29 4.19 -1.43
CA GLY A 54 -7.64 4.39 -0.02
C GLY A 54 -6.83 3.47 0.88
N VAL A 55 -6.71 3.86 2.14
CA VAL A 55 -6.10 3.04 3.20
C VAL A 55 -7.17 2.69 4.21
N PHE A 56 -7.21 1.44 4.63
CA PHE A 56 -8.21 0.89 5.52
C PHE A 56 -7.52 0.18 6.67
N ASP A 57 -8.18 0.10 7.81
CA ASP A 57 -7.85 -0.89 8.83
C ASP A 57 -8.28 -2.26 8.27
N ALA A 58 -7.33 -3.20 8.14
CA ALA A 58 -7.56 -4.46 7.46
C ALA A 58 -8.50 -5.41 8.21
N THR A 59 -8.67 -5.21 9.52
CA THR A 59 -9.56 -6.04 10.36
C THR A 59 -10.99 -5.53 10.29
N THR A 60 -11.18 -4.22 10.41
CA THR A 60 -12.51 -3.59 10.46
C THR A 60 -13.02 -3.13 9.10
N MET A 61 -12.14 -3.07 8.09
CA MET A 61 -12.37 -2.44 6.79
C MET A 61 -12.79 -0.95 6.89
N ALA A 62 -12.54 -0.31 8.04
CA ALA A 62 -12.80 1.11 8.23
C ALA A 62 -11.77 1.95 7.47
N LEU A 63 -12.22 2.98 6.76
CA LEU A 63 -11.34 3.90 6.04
C LEU A 63 -10.47 4.70 7.03
N VAL A 64 -9.17 4.70 6.79
CA VAL A 64 -8.18 5.47 7.54
C VAL A 64 -7.92 6.77 6.78
N GLY A 65 -8.51 7.86 7.27
CA GLY A 65 -8.44 9.16 6.60
C GLY A 65 -9.49 9.27 5.49
N GLN A 66 -9.05 9.51 4.26
CA GLN A 66 -9.92 9.72 3.09
C GLN A 66 -9.37 8.99 1.86
N GLU A 67 -10.23 8.74 0.87
CA GLU A 67 -9.78 8.28 -0.43
C GLU A 67 -9.06 9.42 -1.18
N HIS A 68 -8.06 9.06 -1.98
CA HIS A 68 -7.21 10.00 -2.68
C HIS A 68 -7.34 9.83 -4.20
N PRO A 69 -7.58 10.91 -4.94
CA PRO A 69 -7.67 10.85 -6.40
C PRO A 69 -6.31 10.59 -7.03
N LEU A 70 -6.31 9.84 -8.13
CA LEU A 70 -5.16 9.53 -8.96
C LEU A 70 -5.40 10.02 -10.39
N SER A 71 -4.41 10.67 -10.97
CA SER A 71 -4.45 11.09 -12.38
C SER A 71 -4.36 9.91 -13.36
N ALA A 72 -3.86 8.76 -12.92
CA ALA A 72 -3.70 7.55 -13.71
C ALA A 72 -3.82 6.29 -12.84
N PRO A 73 -4.19 5.12 -13.42
CA PRO A 73 -4.17 3.86 -12.69
C PRO A 73 -2.78 3.56 -12.12
N VAL A 74 -2.73 3.15 -10.86
CA VAL A 74 -1.49 2.71 -10.22
C VAL A 74 -1.22 1.26 -10.59
N ARG A 75 0.04 0.95 -10.86
CA ARG A 75 0.54 -0.38 -11.24
C ARG A 75 1.23 -1.08 -10.07
N LEU A 76 1.74 -0.32 -9.11
CA LEU A 76 2.35 -0.84 -7.89
C LEU A 76 2.18 0.16 -6.75
N ILE A 77 1.88 -0.38 -5.57
CA ILE A 77 1.80 0.34 -4.29
C ILE A 77 2.69 -0.38 -3.31
N ARG A 78 3.47 0.37 -2.54
CA ARG A 78 4.25 -0.15 -1.41
C ARG A 78 4.15 0.80 -0.24
N PHE A 79 3.95 0.25 0.96
CA PHE A 79 4.24 1.01 2.17
C PHE A 79 5.75 1.16 2.31
N MET A 80 6.19 2.36 2.63
CA MET A 80 7.56 2.64 3.01
C MET A 80 7.66 2.52 4.53
N ASP A 81 8.73 1.89 5.01
CA ASP A 81 8.95 1.67 6.44
C ASP A 81 8.70 2.96 7.22
N ALA A 82 7.78 2.86 8.16
CA ALA A 82 7.50 3.94 9.09
C ALA A 82 8.78 4.16 9.91
N ALA A 83 9.33 5.38 9.86
CA ALA A 83 10.34 5.77 10.83
C ALA A 83 9.75 5.55 12.24
N PRO A 84 10.56 5.20 13.25
CA PRO A 84 10.06 4.82 14.58
C PRO A 84 9.19 5.89 15.26
N TYR A 85 9.21 7.13 14.75
CA TYR A 85 8.45 8.27 15.27
C TYR A 85 7.20 8.63 14.45
N THR A 86 6.97 8.00 13.29
CA THR A 86 5.83 8.33 12.42
C THR A 86 4.59 7.56 12.82
N SER A 87 3.47 8.27 12.95
CA SER A 87 2.17 7.68 13.33
C SER A 87 1.55 6.83 12.21
N LEU A 88 1.78 7.22 10.96
CA LEU A 88 1.33 6.54 9.74
C LEU A 88 2.46 6.45 8.71
N PRO A 89 2.59 5.33 7.98
CA PRO A 89 3.61 5.15 6.96
C PRO A 89 3.38 6.03 5.73
N SER A 90 4.42 6.21 4.90
CA SER A 90 4.26 6.79 3.57
C SER A 90 4.03 5.69 2.53
N LEU A 91 3.43 6.04 1.40
CA LEU A 91 3.16 5.15 0.29
C LEU A 91 4.04 5.52 -0.91
N LEU A 92 4.75 4.55 -1.46
CA LEU A 92 5.32 4.62 -2.79
C LEU A 92 4.25 4.19 -3.79
N LEU A 93 3.90 5.07 -4.72
CA LEU A 93 2.92 4.84 -5.76
C LEU A 93 3.60 4.91 -7.14
N VAL A 94 3.47 3.84 -7.92
CA VAL A 94 4.01 3.75 -9.27
C VAL A 94 2.86 3.68 -10.27
N SER A 95 2.66 4.76 -11.01
CA SER A 95 1.69 4.88 -12.10
C SER A 95 2.41 5.22 -13.41
N THR A 96 1.99 6.25 -14.14
CA THR A 96 2.79 6.88 -15.19
C THR A 96 3.99 7.65 -14.64
N ARG A 97 3.99 7.92 -13.33
CA ARG A 97 5.09 8.53 -12.57
C ARG A 97 5.27 7.78 -11.26
N ILE A 98 6.48 7.89 -10.71
CA ILE A 98 6.78 7.45 -9.35
C ILE A 98 6.53 8.63 -8.41
N CYS A 99 5.75 8.42 -7.36
CA CYS A 99 5.48 9.44 -6.36
C CYS A 99 5.41 8.83 -4.96
N ILE A 100 5.73 9.64 -3.95
CA ILE A 100 5.60 9.28 -2.55
C ILE A 100 4.44 10.09 -1.97
N PHE A 101 3.50 9.42 -1.33
CA PHE A 101 2.38 10.03 -0.64
C PHE A 101 2.51 9.83 0.86
N SER A 102 2.55 10.91 1.63
CA SER A 102 2.58 10.84 3.09
C SER A 102 1.16 10.75 3.61
N LEU A 103 0.80 9.63 4.25
CA LEU A 103 -0.51 9.46 4.87
C LEU A 103 -0.72 10.42 6.04
N GLU A 104 0.33 10.68 6.81
CA GLU A 104 0.30 11.62 7.94
C GLU A 104 0.02 13.05 7.49
N ARG A 105 0.67 13.50 6.41
CA ARG A 105 0.48 14.86 5.86
C ARG A 105 -0.70 14.97 4.90
N GLN A 106 -1.26 13.83 4.48
CA GLN A 106 -2.22 13.71 3.38
C GLN A 106 -1.77 14.46 2.12
N ALA A 107 -0.50 14.33 1.76
CA ALA A 107 0.09 15.07 0.65
C ALA A 107 1.20 14.29 -0.05
N TYR A 108 1.36 14.56 -1.34
CA TYR A 108 2.52 14.09 -2.10
C TYR A 108 3.80 14.76 -1.58
N VAL A 109 4.80 13.95 -1.27
CA VAL A 109 6.13 14.43 -0.91
C VAL A 109 6.83 14.81 -2.20
N SER A 110 6.87 16.11 -2.50
CA SER A 110 7.72 16.61 -3.57
C SER A 110 9.18 16.39 -3.18
N PRO A 111 10.02 15.75 -4.03
CA PRO A 111 11.45 15.96 -3.88
C PRO A 111 11.66 17.45 -4.10
N SER A 112 12.20 18.15 -3.11
CA SER A 112 12.58 19.55 -3.22
C SER A 112 13.71 19.69 -4.25
N TYR A 113 13.37 19.58 -5.53
CA TYR A 113 14.14 20.10 -6.63
C TYR A 113 13.92 21.61 -6.54
N ARG A 114 14.84 22.32 -5.88
CA ARG A 114 15.02 23.75 -6.17
C ARG A 114 15.52 23.79 -7.61
N PRO A 115 14.78 24.32 -8.60
CA PRO A 115 15.45 24.76 -9.79
C PRO A 115 16.43 25.85 -9.33
N SER A 116 17.70 25.68 -9.67
CA SER A 116 18.70 26.73 -9.54
C SER A 116 18.11 28.01 -10.15
N ARG A 117 17.81 29.00 -9.30
CA ARG A 117 17.63 30.37 -9.77
C ARG A 117 18.99 30.85 -10.22
N SER A 118 19.29 30.70 -11.50
CA SER A 118 20.39 31.41 -12.17
C SER A 118 20.26 31.29 -13.69
N CYS A 119 19.13 31.78 -14.22
CA CYS A 119 19.07 32.34 -15.56
C CYS A 119 18.25 33.63 -15.46
N MET A 120 18.84 34.68 -14.89
CA MET A 120 18.49 36.06 -15.22
C MET A 120 19.75 36.91 -15.10
N HIS A 121 20.15 37.41 -16.28
CA HIS A 121 21.19 38.41 -16.60
C HIS A 121 22.65 37.98 -16.53
#